data_AF-A0A6A4M542-F1
#
_entry.id   AF-A0A6A4M542-F1
#
_cell.length_a   1.000
_cell.length_b   1.000
_cell.length_c   1.000
_cell.angle_alpha   90.00
_cell.angle_beta   90.00
_cell.angle_gamma   90.00
#
_symmetry.space_group_name_H-M   'P 1'
#
loop_
_entity.id
_entity.type
_entity.pdbx_description
1 polymer ?
#
loop_
_entity_poly.entity_id
_entity_poly.type
_entity_poly.pdbx_seq_one_letter_code
_entity_poly.pdbx_strand_id
1 'polypeptide(L)'
;METSKAGGKRGMEDKMKGEVVGEEEDDEEDDDVLGLGSGEDDNKKKKVPGRKGSSGGGSTQPSCQADNCSTDMTYAKPYHRRHKVCEFHAKVPVVVLAGLQQRFCQQCSRFHELSEFDDTKRSCRRRLAGHNERRRKSSYDTPGEGSA
;
A
#
# COMPACT_ATOMS: atom_id res chain seq x y z
N MET A 1 -27.81 -6.29 -63.97
CA MET A 1 -29.21 -6.02 -63.62
C MET A 1 -29.19 -5.40 -62.24
N GLU A 2 -29.15 -4.07 -62.23
CA GLU A 2 -29.27 -3.26 -61.02
C GLU A 2 -30.60 -3.54 -60.33
N THR A 3 -30.59 -3.56 -59.00
CA THR A 3 -31.78 -3.19 -58.22
C THR A 3 -31.35 -2.22 -57.14
N SER A 4 -32.07 -1.10 -57.11
CA SER A 4 -31.81 0.10 -56.32
C SER A 4 -32.79 0.19 -55.15
N LYS A 5 -32.40 0.94 -54.11
CA LYS A 5 -33.27 1.73 -53.18
C LYS A 5 -34.01 0.89 -52.11
N ALA A 6 -34.26 1.30 -50.86
CA ALA A 6 -34.23 2.57 -50.12
C ALA A 6 -33.93 2.23 -48.62
N GLY A 7 -33.34 3.10 -47.80
CA GLY A 7 -34.05 4.16 -47.06
C GLY A 7 -34.48 3.70 -45.65
N GLY A 8 -33.84 4.22 -44.58
CA GLY A 8 -34.16 3.83 -43.20
C GLY A 8 -33.51 4.72 -42.13
N LYS A 9 -33.91 5.99 -42.09
CA LYS A 9 -33.65 6.99 -41.04
C LYS A 9 -34.25 6.58 -39.70
N ARG A 10 -33.47 6.55 -38.60
CA ARG A 10 -33.94 6.87 -37.23
C ARG A 10 -32.77 7.38 -36.40
N GLY A 11 -32.84 8.66 -36.04
CA GLY A 11 -32.04 9.26 -34.98
C GLY A 11 -32.70 9.09 -33.61
N MET A 12 -31.85 9.05 -32.60
CA MET A 12 -32.06 9.17 -31.15
C MET A 12 -30.68 8.84 -30.55
N GLU A 13 -30.04 9.55 -29.64
CA GLU A 13 -30.31 10.75 -28.87
C GLU A 13 -28.95 11.18 -28.27
N ASP A 14 -28.54 12.42 -28.47
CA ASP A 14 -27.46 13.05 -27.70
C ASP A 14 -27.88 13.10 -26.22
N LYS A 15 -27.12 12.44 -25.32
CA LYS A 15 -27.32 12.60 -23.88
C LYS A 15 -26.01 12.61 -23.10
N MET A 16 -25.71 13.79 -22.53
CA MET A 16 -24.91 14.08 -21.32
C MET A 16 -23.47 13.52 -21.25
N LYS A 17 -22.39 14.31 -21.35
CA LYS A 17 -21.90 15.41 -20.48
C LYS A 17 -21.94 15.13 -18.97
N GLY A 18 -20.76 15.20 -18.34
CA GLY A 18 -20.52 15.39 -16.89
C GLY A 18 -19.83 14.18 -16.26
N GLU A 19 -18.49 14.11 -16.17
CA GLU A 19 -17.60 14.70 -15.15
C GLU A 19 -17.82 14.16 -13.72
N VAL A 20 -16.74 13.57 -13.16
CA VAL A 20 -16.24 13.58 -11.77
C VAL A 20 -17.29 13.31 -10.68
N VAL A 21 -17.19 12.26 -9.86
CA VAL A 21 -16.37 12.22 -8.63
C VAL A 21 -16.01 10.75 -8.33
N GLY A 22 -14.72 10.46 -8.22
CA GLY A 22 -14.24 9.35 -7.39
C GLY A 22 -13.99 9.87 -5.98
N GLU A 23 -13.83 8.95 -5.02
CA GLU A 23 -13.88 9.11 -3.55
C GLU A 23 -15.25 8.58 -3.06
N GLU A 24 -15.39 7.69 -2.08
CA GLU A 24 -14.52 7.30 -0.98
C GLU A 24 -15.09 6.00 -0.37
N GLU A 25 -14.24 5.01 -0.11
CA GLU A 25 -14.56 3.88 0.79
C GLU A 25 -13.56 3.95 1.94
N ASP A 26 -13.96 4.71 2.95
CA ASP A 26 -13.52 4.59 4.33
C ASP A 26 -14.30 3.41 4.92
N ASP A 27 -13.59 2.37 5.36
CA ASP A 27 -14.15 1.38 6.27
C ASP A 27 -13.14 1.17 7.40
N GLU A 28 -13.59 1.63 8.56
CA GLU A 28 -12.99 1.45 9.87
C GLU A 28 -13.19 -0.01 10.29
N GLU A 29 -12.11 -0.77 10.49
CA GLU A 29 -12.18 -1.95 11.35
C GLU A 29 -11.23 -1.76 12.53
N ASP A 30 -11.88 -1.42 13.64
CA ASP A 30 -11.46 -1.46 15.02
C ASP A 30 -11.78 -2.87 15.55
N ASP A 31 -10.77 -3.70 15.78
CA ASP A 31 -10.90 -4.89 16.61
C ASP A 31 -9.96 -4.80 17.82
N ASP A 32 -10.43 -4.11 18.84
CA ASP A 32 -10.03 -4.31 20.22
C ASP A 32 -10.42 -5.74 20.66
N VAL A 33 -9.44 -6.64 20.81
CA VAL A 33 -9.58 -7.81 21.70
C VAL A 33 -8.54 -7.73 22.82
N LEU A 34 -9.05 -7.40 24.00
CA LEU A 34 -8.28 -7.22 25.23
C LEU A 34 -8.24 -8.54 26.02
N GLY A 35 -7.04 -8.97 26.43
CA GLY A 35 -6.78 -9.71 27.67
C GLY A 35 -7.00 -11.23 27.64
N LEU A 36 -6.27 -12.09 28.35
CA LEU A 36 -5.17 -12.01 29.31
C LEU A 36 -4.48 -13.39 29.29
N GLY A 37 -3.18 -13.45 29.54
CA GLY A 37 -2.47 -14.70 29.77
C GLY A 37 -1.16 -14.46 30.49
N SER A 38 -1.21 -14.48 31.82
CA SER A 38 -0.05 -14.46 32.71
C SER A 38 0.87 -15.65 32.44
N GLY A 39 2.18 -15.40 32.40
CA GLY A 39 3.20 -16.42 32.30
C GLY A 39 4.50 -15.92 32.92
N GLU A 40 4.61 -16.11 34.24
CA GLU A 40 5.88 -16.16 34.94
C GLU A 40 6.55 -17.50 34.60
N ASP A 41 7.75 -17.49 34.00
CA ASP A 41 8.68 -18.63 34.13
C ASP A 41 10.13 -18.16 34.05
N ASP A 42 10.79 -18.24 35.21
CA ASP A 42 12.22 -18.16 35.43
C ASP A 42 12.94 -19.35 34.76
N ASN A 43 13.60 -19.15 33.61
CA ASN A 43 14.54 -20.14 33.09
C ASN A 43 15.87 -19.56 32.57
N LYS A 44 16.74 -19.28 33.53
CA LYS A 44 18.18 -19.60 33.60
C LYS A 44 18.88 -20.15 32.33
N LYS A 45 19.71 -19.27 31.75
CA LYS A 45 21.11 -19.50 31.27
C LYS A 45 21.32 -20.43 30.03
N LYS A 46 21.77 -19.84 28.91
CA LYS A 46 23.17 -19.73 28.42
C LYS A 46 23.20 -19.66 26.87
N LYS A 47 23.95 -18.68 26.32
CA LYS A 47 25.07 -18.81 25.34
C LYS A 47 25.15 -17.54 24.48
N VAL A 48 26.33 -16.94 24.50
CA VAL A 48 26.72 -15.69 23.86
C VAL A 48 26.52 -15.70 22.32
N PRO A 49 26.10 -14.58 21.71
CA PRO A 49 26.48 -14.27 20.35
C PRO A 49 27.56 -13.20 20.36
N GLY A 50 28.72 -13.53 19.80
CA GLY A 50 29.66 -12.51 19.38
C GLY A 50 29.06 -11.70 18.23
N ARG A 51 29.11 -10.37 18.34
CA ARG A 51 29.69 -9.46 17.34
C ARG A 51 29.47 -7.99 17.74
N LYS A 52 30.56 -7.39 18.22
CA LYS A 52 31.07 -6.05 17.89
C LYS A 52 30.05 -5.03 17.35
N GLY A 53 29.74 -4.04 18.17
CA GLY A 53 29.10 -2.79 17.79
C GLY A 53 28.96 -1.85 18.98
N SER A 54 30.05 -1.20 19.38
CA SER A 54 30.02 -0.12 20.37
C SER A 54 29.36 1.13 19.77
N SER A 55 28.28 1.62 20.38
CA SER A 55 27.99 3.05 20.54
C SER A 55 26.71 3.28 21.36
N GLY A 56 26.84 4.05 22.45
CA GLY A 56 25.78 4.94 22.93
C GLY A 56 24.61 4.32 23.70
N GLY A 57 24.75 4.25 25.02
CA GLY A 57 23.62 4.16 25.93
C GLY A 57 22.75 5.42 25.84
N GLY A 58 21.49 5.21 25.50
CA GLY A 58 20.43 6.19 25.52
C GLY A 58 19.18 5.46 25.04
N SER A 59 18.14 5.41 25.85
CA SER A 59 16.83 4.88 25.47
C SER A 59 16.23 5.79 24.39
N THR A 60 16.73 5.72 23.17
CA THR A 60 16.11 6.39 22.03
C THR A 60 14.81 5.64 21.79
N GLN A 61 13.70 6.23 22.23
CA GLN A 61 12.38 5.69 21.94
C GLN A 61 12.27 5.47 20.43
N PRO A 62 11.65 4.36 20.00
CA PRO A 62 11.49 4.09 18.58
C PRO A 62 10.69 5.24 17.96
N SER A 63 11.30 5.99 17.06
CA SER A 63 10.70 7.12 16.37
C SER A 63 10.55 6.84 14.87
N CYS A 64 9.70 7.63 14.21
CA CYS A 64 9.56 7.58 12.76
C CYS A 64 10.86 8.02 12.07
N GLN A 65 11.15 7.42 10.91
CA GLN A 65 12.34 7.77 10.12
C GLN A 65 12.20 9.05 9.30
N ALA A 66 10.98 9.59 9.12
CA ALA A 66 10.73 10.81 8.34
C ALA A 66 11.45 12.03 8.93
N ASP A 67 11.89 12.96 8.08
CA ASP A 67 12.55 14.19 8.53
C ASP A 67 11.64 14.97 9.48
N ASN A 68 12.24 15.43 10.57
CA ASN A 68 11.57 16.22 11.62
C ASN A 68 10.34 15.53 12.24
N CYS A 69 10.24 14.20 12.13
CA CYS A 69 9.19 13.42 12.77
C CYS A 69 9.69 12.75 14.05
N SER A 70 9.30 13.30 15.19
CA SER A 70 9.62 12.74 16.52
C SER A 70 8.47 11.94 17.13
N THR A 71 7.49 11.51 16.32
CA THR A 71 6.35 10.72 16.81
C THR A 71 6.84 9.46 17.53
N ASP A 72 6.43 9.31 18.78
CA ASP A 72 6.69 8.11 19.57
C ASP A 72 5.97 6.91 18.93
N MET A 73 6.71 5.83 18.73
CA MET A 73 6.19 4.59 18.19
C MET A 73 6.16 3.47 19.21
N THR A 74 6.33 3.76 20.51
CA THR A 74 6.38 2.75 21.58
C THR A 74 5.09 1.92 21.59
N TYR A 75 3.94 2.59 21.43
CA TYR A 75 2.61 1.99 21.40
C TYR A 75 2.01 1.82 19.99
N ALA A 76 2.78 2.08 18.93
CA ALA A 76 2.29 1.95 17.56
C ALA A 76 2.07 0.47 17.17
N LYS A 77 1.19 0.21 16.19
CA LYS A 77 0.95 -1.16 15.67
C LYS A 77 2.27 -1.84 15.26
N PRO A 78 2.41 -3.18 15.43
CA PRO A 78 3.68 -3.88 15.16
C PRO A 78 4.26 -3.63 13.77
N TYR A 79 3.40 -3.49 12.74
CA TYR A 79 3.80 -3.15 11.38
C TYR A 79 4.55 -1.81 11.31
N HIS A 80 3.97 -0.76 11.89
CA HIS A 80 4.55 0.58 11.97
C HIS A 80 5.90 0.54 12.69
N ARG A 81 5.97 -0.10 13.87
CA ARG A 81 7.22 -0.27 14.62
C ARG A 81 8.33 -0.96 13.82
N ARG A 82 8.00 -2.07 13.13
CA ARG A 82 8.97 -2.82 12.31
C ARG A 82 9.54 -1.98 11.17
N HIS A 83 8.72 -1.13 10.57
CA HIS A 83 9.09 -0.32 9.41
C HIS A 83 9.51 1.11 9.76
N LYS A 84 9.52 1.46 11.06
CA LYS A 84 9.89 2.80 11.57
C LYS A 84 9.15 3.94 10.86
N VAL A 85 7.87 3.73 10.61
CA VAL A 85 6.97 4.69 9.97
C VAL A 85 5.71 4.86 10.81
N CYS A 86 5.34 6.09 11.15
CA CYS A 86 4.09 6.34 11.87
C CYS A 86 2.88 6.23 10.93
N GLU A 87 1.68 6.11 11.51
CA GLU A 87 0.46 5.91 10.72
C GLU A 87 0.19 7.05 9.74
N PHE A 88 0.55 8.28 10.12
CA PHE A 88 0.46 9.45 9.26
C PHE A 88 1.38 9.34 8.03
N HIS A 89 2.68 9.08 8.25
CA HIS A 89 3.66 8.99 7.16
C HIS A 89 3.52 7.74 6.29
N ALA A 90 2.81 6.70 6.78
CA ALA A 90 2.43 5.55 5.96
C ALA A 90 1.32 5.90 4.96
N LYS A 91 0.48 6.90 5.25
CA LYS A 91 -0.71 7.25 4.45
C LYS A 91 -0.50 8.47 3.54
N VAL A 92 0.27 9.46 3.98
CA VAL A 92 0.48 10.72 3.26
C VAL A 92 1.18 10.49 1.90
N PRO A 93 0.82 11.25 0.84
CA PRO A 93 1.44 11.09 -0.47
C PRO A 93 2.88 11.59 -0.53
N VAL A 94 3.28 12.51 0.33
CA VAL A 94 4.61 13.15 0.31
C VAL A 94 5.21 13.19 1.72
N VAL A 95 6.44 12.69 1.84
CA VAL A 95 7.25 12.68 3.05
C VAL A 95 8.65 13.15 2.67
N VAL A 96 9.26 14.01 3.49
CA VAL A 96 10.66 14.39 3.31
C VAL A 96 11.54 13.42 4.09
N LEU A 97 12.54 12.85 3.41
CA LEU A 97 13.50 11.90 3.96
C LEU A 97 14.88 12.18 3.36
N ALA A 98 15.85 12.52 4.20
CA ALA A 98 17.18 12.99 3.80
C ALA A 98 17.14 14.14 2.77
N GLY A 99 16.14 15.02 2.88
CA GLY A 99 15.94 16.14 1.95
C GLY A 99 15.31 15.78 0.60
N LEU A 100 14.94 14.50 0.39
CA LEU A 100 14.25 14.05 -0.81
C LEU A 100 12.76 13.88 -0.54
N GLN A 101 11.92 14.22 -1.53
CA GLN A 101 10.50 13.92 -1.48
C GLN A 101 10.26 12.46 -1.84
N GLN A 102 9.72 11.72 -0.88
CA GLN A 102 9.48 10.30 -0.95
C GLN A 102 8.05 9.95 -0.54
N ARG A 103 7.61 8.74 -0.88
CA ARG A 103 6.33 8.16 -0.47
C ARG A 103 6.55 6.73 0.01
N PHE A 104 5.77 6.34 1.02
CA PHE A 104 5.79 4.97 1.52
C PHE A 104 5.06 4.02 0.56
N CYS A 105 5.75 3.00 0.06
CA CYS A 105 5.16 1.98 -0.77
C CYS A 105 4.63 0.82 0.09
N GLN A 106 3.30 0.65 0.13
CA GLN A 106 2.63 -0.40 0.92
C GLN A 106 3.10 -1.82 0.56
N GLN A 107 3.45 -2.05 -0.71
CA GLN A 107 3.85 -3.36 -1.21
C GLN A 107 5.33 -3.69 -0.98
N CYS A 108 6.16 -2.67 -0.79
CA CYS A 108 7.58 -2.82 -0.51
C CYS A 108 7.90 -2.62 0.98
N SER A 109 6.98 -2.03 1.73
CA SER A 109 7.18 -1.52 3.09
C SER A 109 8.43 -0.63 3.23
N ARG A 110 8.68 0.23 2.22
CA ARG A 110 9.84 1.12 2.12
C ARG A 110 9.46 2.44 1.47
N PHE A 111 10.24 3.49 1.77
CA PHE A 111 10.15 4.77 1.09
C PHE A 111 10.85 4.73 -0.27
N HIS A 112 10.19 5.30 -1.27
CA HIS A 112 10.68 5.48 -2.63
C HIS A 112 10.49 6.94 -3.03
N GLU A 113 11.30 7.45 -3.94
CA GLU A 113 11.10 8.80 -4.48
C GLU A 113 9.73 8.93 -5.16
N LEU A 114 9.13 10.12 -5.13
CA LEU A 114 7.84 10.37 -5.78
C LEU A 114 7.84 10.00 -7.27
N SER A 115 8.98 10.17 -7.95
CA SER A 115 9.19 9.80 -9.36
C SER A 115 8.95 8.30 -9.65
N GLU A 116 8.99 7.43 -8.63
CA GLU A 116 8.71 6.00 -8.77
C GLU A 116 7.21 5.65 -8.68
N PHE A 117 6.33 6.63 -8.49
CA PHE A 117 4.88 6.45 -8.33
C PHE A 117 4.09 7.09 -9.49
N ASP A 118 2.85 6.63 -9.68
CA ASP A 118 1.89 7.20 -10.63
C ASP A 118 0.81 8.05 -9.92
N ASP A 119 1.02 8.39 -8.63
CA ASP A 119 0.17 9.09 -7.66
C ASP A 119 -1.21 8.47 -7.38
N THR A 120 -1.89 8.00 -8.41
CA THR A 120 -3.13 7.23 -8.43
C THR A 120 -3.09 5.92 -7.63
N LYS A 121 -1.88 5.38 -7.37
CA LYS A 121 -1.69 4.11 -6.64
C LYS A 121 -0.65 4.28 -5.54
N ARG A 122 -0.88 3.60 -4.40
CA ARG A 122 0.00 3.58 -3.22
C ARG A 122 1.19 2.62 -3.35
N SER A 123 1.37 1.97 -4.49
CA SER A 123 2.48 1.08 -4.80
C SER A 123 3.37 1.68 -5.89
N CYS A 124 4.68 1.44 -5.80
CA CYS A 124 5.62 1.91 -6.82
C CYS A 124 5.38 1.20 -8.17
N ARG A 125 5.71 1.89 -9.27
CA ARG A 125 5.56 1.44 -10.66
C ARG A 125 6.10 0.03 -10.89
N ARG A 126 7.29 -0.26 -10.32
CA ARG A 126 7.96 -1.56 -10.43
C ARG A 126 7.07 -2.72 -9.96
N ARG A 127 6.34 -2.53 -8.86
CA ARG A 127 5.48 -3.58 -8.30
C ARG A 127 4.13 -3.63 -9.03
N LEU A 128 3.61 -2.47 -9.45
CA LEU A 128 2.35 -2.36 -10.15
C LEU A 128 2.37 -3.02 -11.53
N ALA A 129 3.48 -2.90 -12.28
CA ALA A 129 3.64 -3.53 -13.60
C ALA A 129 3.39 -5.05 -13.55
N GLY A 130 3.99 -5.76 -12.58
CA GLY A 130 3.79 -7.20 -12.41
C GLY A 130 2.37 -7.58 -11.97
N HIS A 131 1.69 -6.74 -11.20
CA HIS A 131 0.28 -6.97 -10.83
C HIS A 131 -0.65 -6.79 -12.04
N ASN A 132 -0.44 -5.74 -12.82
CA ASN A 132 -1.24 -5.44 -14.01
C ASN A 132 -1.11 -6.55 -15.06
N GLU A 133 0.09 -7.11 -15.26
CA GLU A 133 0.31 -8.21 -16.20
C GLU A 133 -0.47 -9.47 -15.81
N ARG A 134 -0.43 -9.87 -14.53
CA ARG A 134 -1.20 -11.03 -14.05
C ARG A 134 -2.71 -10.83 -14.20
N ARG A 135 -3.20 -9.62 -13.89
CA ARG A 135 -4.62 -9.27 -14.10
C ARG A 135 -5.03 -9.35 -15.57
N ARG A 136 -4.18 -8.85 -16.49
CA ARG A 136 -4.44 -8.96 -17.93
C ARG A 136 -4.47 -10.41 -18.39
N LYS A 137 -3.59 -11.29 -17.87
CA LYS A 137 -3.56 -12.72 -18.25
C LYS A 137 -4.78 -13.50 -17.78
N SER A 138 -5.26 -13.23 -16.55
CA SER A 138 -6.41 -13.91 -15.94
C SER A 138 -7.74 -13.67 -16.67
N SER A 139 -7.86 -12.60 -17.46
CA SER A 139 -9.11 -12.29 -18.17
C SER A 139 -9.26 -13.03 -19.51
N TYR A 140 -8.21 -13.69 -20.01
CA TYR A 140 -8.24 -14.41 -21.30
C TYR A 140 -8.17 -15.94 -21.14
N ASP A 141 -8.05 -16.44 -19.91
CA ASP A 141 -8.02 -17.88 -19.61
C ASP A 141 -9.38 -18.34 -19.09
N THR A 142 -10.42 -18.16 -19.92
CA THR A 142 -11.60 -19.02 -19.87
C THR A 142 -11.77 -19.64 -21.26
N PRO A 143 -11.04 -20.72 -21.60
CA PRO A 143 -11.51 -21.61 -22.64
C PRO A 143 -12.82 -22.22 -22.14
N GLY A 144 -13.93 -21.80 -22.74
CA GLY A 144 -15.18 -22.52 -22.66
C GLY A 144 -14.95 -23.90 -23.25
N GLU A 145 -14.72 -24.89 -22.39
CA GLU A 145 -14.71 -26.30 -22.76
C GLU A 145 -15.61 -27.05 -21.78
N GLY A 146 -16.91 -26.81 -21.93
CA GLY A 146 -17.96 -27.72 -21.51
C GLY A 146 -18.47 -28.47 -22.73
N SER A 147 -17.69 -29.43 -23.20
CA SER A 147 -18.09 -30.39 -24.23
C SER A 147 -18.14 -31.79 -23.60
N ALA A 148 -19.36 -32.31 -23.45
CA ALA A 148 -19.82 -33.69 -23.69
C ALA A 148 -21.03 -34.02 -22.81
#